data_AF-A0A3D2EQQ5-F1
#
_entry.id   AF-A0A3D2EQQ5-F1
#
_cell.length_a   1.000
_cell.length_b   1.000
_cell.length_c   1.000
_cell.angle_alpha   90.00
_cell.angle_beta   90.00
_cell.angle_gamma   90.00
#
_symmetry.space_group_name_H-M   'P 1'
#
loop_
_entity.id
_entity.type
_entity.pdbx_description
1 polymer ?
#
loop_
_entity_poly.entity_id
_entity_poly.type
_entity_poly.pdbx_seq_one_letter_code
_entity_poly.pdbx_strand_id
1 'polypeptide(L)' 'DFCVGWSALDAVDHGFETVLLRNLSKEIDLEGSLAAQMAAMDAAGVVIDQRAAAA' A
#
# COMPACT_ATOMS: atom_id res chain seq x y z
N ASP A 1 0.55 -3.70 5.38
CA ASP A 1 0.62 -5.14 5.03
C ASP A 1 -0.64 -5.93 5.38
N PHE A 2 -1.61 -5.37 6.10
CA PHE A 2 -2.96 -5.94 6.24
C PHE A 2 -4.02 -4.95 5.76
N CYS A 3 -4.75 -4.30 6.69
CA CYS A 3 -5.87 -3.40 6.38
C CYS A 3 -5.54 -2.40 5.27
N VAL A 4 -4.43 -1.67 5.40
CA VAL A 4 -3.99 -0.68 4.40
C VAL A 4 -3.72 -1.31 3.04
N GLY A 5 -3.11 -2.50 3.01
CA GLY A 5 -2.80 -3.19 1.75
C GLY A 5 -4.06 -3.66 1.04
N TRP A 6 -4.97 -4.31 1.77
CA TRP A 6 -6.23 -4.81 1.21
C TRP A 6 -7.13 -3.67 0.75
N SER A 7 -7.28 -2.61 1.54
CA SER A 7 -8.07 -1.44 1.14
C SER A 7 -7.50 -0.75 -0.11
N ALA A 8 -6.18 -0.72 -0.30
CA ALA A 8 -5.58 -0.16 -1.51
C ALA A 8 -5.85 -1.02 -2.75
N LEU A 9 -5.78 -2.35 -2.63
CA LEU A 9 -6.12 -3.27 -3.71
C LEU A 9 -7.60 -3.17 -4.09
N ASP A 10 -8.50 -3.17 -3.10
CA ASP A 10 -9.94 -3.04 -3.34
C ASP A 10 -10.29 -1.70 -4.00
N ALA A 11 -9.60 -0.61 -3.61
CA ALA A 11 -9.81 0.70 -4.23
C ALA A 11 -9.46 0.67 -5.73
N VAL A 12 -8.35 0.04 -6.12
CA VAL A 12 -7.98 -0.14 -7.53
C VAL A 12 -9.00 -1.03 -8.26
N ASP A 13 -9.42 -2.15 -7.66
CA ASP A 13 -10.41 -3.07 -8.26
C ASP A 13 -11.75 -2.36 -8.53
N HIS A 14 -12.13 -1.42 -7.66
CA HIS A 14 -13.31 -0.57 -7.83
C HIS A 14 -13.09 0.65 -8.75
N GLY A 15 -11.92 0.77 -9.38
CA GLY A 15 -11.64 1.80 -10.39
C GLY A 15 -11.19 3.15 -9.83
N PHE A 16 -10.78 3.22 -8.57
CA PHE A 16 -10.22 4.44 -7.99
C PHE A 16 -8.72 4.55 -8.24
N GLU A 17 -8.26 5.74 -8.62
CA GLU A 17 -6.84 6.07 -8.54
C GLU A 17 -6.42 6.01 -7.06
N THR A 18 -5.37 5.24 -6.77
CA THR A 18 -4.99 4.91 -5.41
C THR A 18 -3.51 5.22 -5.16
N VAL A 19 -3.25 6.02 -4.12
CA VAL A 19 -1.91 6.39 -3.67
C VAL A 19 -1.73 5.98 -2.21
N LEU A 20 -0.70 5.18 -1.92
CA LEU A 20 -0.31 4.83 -0.55
C LEU A 20 0.78 5.77 -0.05
N LEU A 21 0.47 6.57 0.97
CA LEU A 21 1.43 7.39 1.71
C LEU A 21 2.17 6.51 2.74
N ARG A 22 3.23 5.82 2.30
CA ARG A 22 3.88 4.75 3.06
C ARG A 22 4.42 5.22 4.40
N ASN A 23 4.91 6.46 4.47
CA ASN A 23 5.44 7.09 5.68
C ASN A 23 4.37 7.37 6.76
N LEU A 24 3.09 7.31 6.44
CA LEU A 24 1.97 7.50 7.38
C LEU A 24 1.33 6.18 7.82
N SER A 25 1.98 5.06 7.54
CA SER A 25 1.53 3.71 7.89
C SER A 25 2.66 2.92 8.55
N LYS A 26 2.30 1.88 9.30
CA LYS A 26 3.27 0.96 9.92
C LYS A 26 2.87 -0.48 9.68
N GLU A 27 3.85 -1.29 9.29
CA GLU A 27 3.73 -2.72 9.07
C GLU A 27 3.66 -3.52 10.38
N ILE A 28 3.02 -4.69 10.32
CA ILE A 28 3.17 -5.75 11.32
C ILE A 28 4.27 -6.73 10.89
N ASP A 29 4.30 -7.08 9.61
CA ASP A 29 5.26 -7.96 8.93
C ASP A 29 5.33 -9.39 9.47
N LEU A 30 4.18 -10.07 9.47
CA LEU A 30 4.10 -11.49 9.81
C LEU A 30 4.44 -12.33 8.59
N GLU A 31 5.45 -13.21 8.73
CA GLU A 31 5.84 -14.18 7.69
C GLU A 31 6.14 -13.53 6.31
N GLY A 32 6.62 -12.28 6.31
CA GLY A 32 6.91 -11.54 5.08
C GLY A 32 5.66 -10.93 4.41
N SER A 33 4.57 -10.76 5.16
CA SER A 33 3.33 -10.12 4.69
C SER A 33 3.58 -8.75 4.06
N LEU A 34 4.58 -8.00 4.53
CA LEU A 34 4.92 -6.72 3.96
C LEU A 34 5.39 -6.85 2.52
N ALA A 35 6.38 -7.69 2.26
CA ALA A 35 6.95 -7.87 0.92
C ALA A 35 5.88 -8.37 -0.06
N ALA A 36 5.06 -9.33 0.37
CA ALA A 36 3.96 -9.86 -0.43
C ALA A 36 2.95 -8.78 -0.82
N GLN A 37 2.52 -7.94 0.13
CA GLN A 37 1.54 -6.89 -0.16
C GLN A 37 2.12 -5.73 -0.96
N MET A 38 3.38 -5.36 -0.75
CA MET A 38 4.02 -4.34 -1.57
C MET A 38 4.09 -4.76 -3.04
N ALA A 39 4.42 -6.03 -3.31
CA ALA A 39 4.42 -6.56 -4.67
C ALA A 39 3.01 -6.63 -5.28
N ALA A 40 2.01 -7.03 -4.51
CA ALA A 40 0.62 -7.07 -4.97
C ALA A 40 0.09 -5.67 -5.33
N MET A 41 0.33 -4.67 -4.46
CA MET A 41 -0.09 -3.29 -4.68
C MET A 41 0.58 -2.67 -5.91
N ASP A 42 1.89 -2.86 -6.08
CA ASP A 42 2.63 -2.38 -7.26
C ASP A 42 2.09 -3.02 -8.54
N ALA A 43 1.85 -4.34 -8.54
CA ALA A 43 1.29 -5.05 -9.68
C ALA A 43 -0.15 -4.63 -10.02
N ALA A 44 -0.95 -4.24 -9.02
CA ALA A 44 -2.29 -3.71 -9.22
C ALA A 44 -2.30 -2.27 -9.76
N GLY A 45 -1.19 -1.53 -9.61
CA GLY A 45 -1.10 -0.12 -10.04
C GLY A 45 -1.37 0.89 -8.92
N VAL A 46 -1.24 0.50 -7.65
CA VAL A 46 -1.21 1.44 -6.53
C VAL A 46 0.09 2.23 -6.58
N VAL A 47 0.00 3.56 -6.55
CA VAL A 47 1.19 4.42 -6.48
C VAL A 47 1.69 4.46 -5.03
N ILE A 48 2.91 4.01 -4.78
CA ILE A 48 3.50 4.01 -3.44
C ILE A 48 4.36 5.26 -3.27
N ASP A 49 3.90 6.21 -2.47
CA ASP A 49 4.65 7.42 -2.12
C ASP A 49 5.45 7.22 -0.83
N GLN A 50 6.75 7.52 -0.90
CA GLN A 50 7.68 7.42 0.23
C GLN A 50 8.30 8.77 0.60
N ARG A 51 7.85 9.87 -0.01
CA ARG A 51 8.35 11.20 0.32
C ARG A 51 8.00 11.54 1.76
N ALA A 52 8.90 12.26 2.43
CA ALA A 52 8.62 12.81 3.76
C ALA A 52 7.40 13.75 3.67
N ALA A 53 6.57 13.74 4.71
CA ALA A 53 5.52 14.75 4.83
C ALA A 53 6.20 16.14 4.85
N ALA A 54 5.62 17.10 4.13
CA ALA A 54 6.08 18.48 4.23
C ALA A 54 6.00 18.93 5.69
N ALA A 55 7.10 19.49 6.19
CA ALA A 55 7.25 19.95 7.57
C ALA A 55 6.38 21.17 7.88
#